data_AF-A0A545TYA9-F1
#
_entry.id   AF-A0A545TYA9-F1
#
_cell.length_a   1.000
_cell.length_b   1.000
_cell.length_c   1.000
_cell.angle_alpha   90.00
_cell.angle_beta   90.00
_cell.angle_gamma   90.00
#
_symmetry.space_group_name_H-M   'P 1'
#
loop_
_entity.id
_entity.type
_entity.pdbx_description
1 polymer ?
#
loop_
_entity_poly.entity_id
_entity_poly.type
_entity_poly.pdbx_seq_one_letter_code
_entity_poly.pdbx_strand_id
1 'polypeptide(L)'
;MDIKSIEFQTTDVVVAYDSETGDVLHVHQVSDEVVDGKRHSNDRGALEAERDLVAELARKQFPGRTVKVLTAGPDAVPKPGMRQRVDVSAERVLEEIDPRPRRIIEPAGSR
;
A
#
# COMPACT_ATOMS: atom_id res chain seq x y z
N MET A 1 23.56 19.89 -22.07
CA MET A 1 23.15 18.60 -21.52
C MET A 1 21.91 18.87 -20.70
N ASP A 2 20.74 18.72 -21.31
CA ASP A 2 19.46 18.88 -20.63
C ASP A 2 19.25 17.67 -19.72
N ILE A 3 19.10 17.92 -18.42
CA ILE A 3 18.78 16.87 -17.45
C ILE A 3 17.30 16.54 -17.70
N LYS A 4 17.05 15.35 -18.24
CA LYS A 4 15.69 14.81 -18.32
C LYS A 4 15.14 14.68 -16.90
N SER A 5 14.03 15.36 -16.62
CA SER A 5 13.29 15.21 -15.37
C SER A 5 12.57 13.86 -15.39
N ILE A 6 12.94 12.98 -14.45
CA ILE A 6 12.24 11.72 -14.19
C ILE A 6 11.25 11.98 -13.07
N GLU A 7 9.96 11.78 -13.35
CA GLU A 7 8.89 11.87 -12.37
C GLU A 7 8.37 10.46 -12.05
N PHE A 8 8.22 10.14 -10.76
CA PHE A 8 7.63 8.88 -10.33
C PHE A 8 6.17 9.13 -9.96
N GLN A 9 5.25 8.45 -10.63
CA GLN A 9 3.82 8.52 -10.32
C GLN A 9 3.34 7.16 -9.82
N THR A 10 2.74 7.13 -8.64
CA THR A 10 2.08 5.92 -8.13
C THR A 10 0.81 5.67 -8.94
N THR A 11 0.71 4.49 -9.52
CA THR A 11 -0.38 4.15 -10.44
C THR A 11 -1.20 2.98 -9.97
N ASP A 12 -0.56 2.03 -9.30
CA ASP A 12 -1.23 0.88 -8.71
C ASP A 12 -0.67 0.61 -7.31
N VAL A 13 -1.51 0.02 -6.48
CA VAL A 13 -1.15 -0.39 -5.11
C VAL A 13 -1.44 -1.87 -4.98
N VAL A 14 -0.41 -2.64 -4.61
CA VAL A 14 -0.52 -4.06 -4.34
C VAL A 14 -0.68 -4.25 -2.83
N VAL A 15 -1.77 -4.89 -2.43
CA VAL A 15 -2.14 -5.05 -1.02
C VAL A 15 -2.20 -6.53 -0.67
N ALA A 16 -1.35 -6.97 0.27
CA ALA A 16 -1.51 -8.26 0.92
C ALA A 16 -2.42 -8.12 2.14
N TYR A 17 -3.41 -9.00 2.25
CA TYR A 17 -4.36 -9.01 3.34
C TYR A 17 -4.65 -10.42 3.82
N ASP A 18 -5.06 -10.54 5.08
CA ASP A 18 -5.64 -11.77 5.61
C ASP A 18 -7.06 -11.93 5.08
N SER A 19 -7.30 -12.97 4.29
CA SER A 19 -8.61 -13.21 3.67
C SER A 19 -9.68 -13.69 4.64
N GLU A 20 -9.32 -14.06 5.87
CA GLU A 20 -10.30 -14.42 6.90
C GLU A 20 -10.81 -13.19 7.66
N THR A 21 -9.95 -12.20 7.92
CA THR A 21 -10.29 -11.02 8.72
C THR A 21 -10.40 -9.72 7.92
N GLY A 22 -9.89 -9.69 6.69
CA GLY A 22 -9.74 -8.46 5.90
C GLY A 22 -8.67 -7.51 6.44
N ASP A 23 -7.78 -7.97 7.34
CA ASP A 23 -6.69 -7.14 7.84
C ASP A 23 -5.61 -6.95 6.77
N VAL A 24 -5.24 -5.70 6.51
CA VAL A 24 -4.10 -5.39 5.64
C VAL A 24 -2.81 -5.75 6.38
N LEU A 25 -2.01 -6.60 5.75
CA LEU A 25 -0.74 -7.10 6.28
C LEU A 25 0.44 -6.36 5.66
N HIS A 26 0.35 -6.04 4.36
CA HIS A 26 1.39 -5.33 3.63
C HIS A 26 0.79 -4.50 2.49
N VAL A 27 1.40 -3.34 2.21
CA VAL A 27 1.01 -2.46 1.13
C VAL A 27 2.26 -2.06 0.37
N HIS A 28 2.25 -2.27 -0.93
CA HIS A 28 3.33 -1.92 -1.83
C HIS A 28 2.81 -0.98 -2.92
N GLN A 29 3.50 0.13 -3.11
CA GLN A 29 3.13 1.14 -4.11
C GLN A 29 3.93 0.88 -5.38
N VAL A 30 3.23 0.56 -6.46
CA VAL A 30 3.83 0.40 -7.78
C VAL A 30 3.87 1.78 -8.43
N SER A 31 5.08 2.26 -8.66
CA SER A 31 5.32 3.55 -9.31
C SER A 31 5.78 3.30 -10.74
N ASP A 32 5.19 4.03 -11.67
CA ASP A 32 5.68 4.07 -13.04
C ASP A 32 6.66 5.23 -13.20
N GLU A 33 7.70 4.99 -14.00
CA GLU A 33 8.62 6.03 -14.40
C GLU A 33 7.99 6.84 -15.54
N VAL A 34 7.91 8.16 -15.36
CA VAL A 34 7.49 9.09 -16.40
C VAL A 34 8.74 9.84 -16.88
N VAL A 35 9.09 9.62 -18.14
CA VAL A 35 10.24 10.26 -18.80
C VAL A 35 9.73 11.10 -19.96
N ASP A 36 10.05 12.40 -19.97
CA ASP A 36 9.63 13.34 -21.01
C ASP A 36 8.09 13.33 -21.27
N GLY A 37 7.29 13.18 -20.21
CA GLY A 37 5.82 13.13 -20.29
C GLY A 37 5.25 11.82 -20.84
N LYS A 38 6.08 10.81 -21.10
CA LYS A 38 5.65 9.47 -21.51
C LYS A 38 5.72 8.52 -20.33
N ARG A 39 4.57 7.89 -20.04
CA ARG A 39 4.46 6.85 -19.00
C ARG A 39 5.12 5.57 -19.51
N HIS A 40 6.19 5.17 -18.86
CA HIS A 40 6.77 3.84 -19.01
C HIS A 40 6.13 2.95 -17.94
N SER A 41 4.97 2.39 -18.28
CA SER A 41 4.31 1.42 -17.41
C SER A 41 5.19 0.18 -17.33
N ASN A 42 5.41 -0.30 -16.11
CA ASN A 42 5.88 -1.67 -15.94
C ASN A 42 4.87 -2.60 -16.63
N ASP A 43 5.35 -3.44 -17.56
CA ASP A 43 4.53 -4.40 -18.30
C ASP A 43 3.66 -5.23 -17.35
N ARG A 44 2.52 -5.75 -17.82
CA ARG A 44 1.62 -6.61 -17.03
C ARG A 44 2.35 -7.72 -16.25
N GLY A 45 3.44 -8.26 -16.80
CA GLY A 45 4.28 -9.27 -16.13
C GLY A 45 5.07 -8.74 -14.92
N ALA A 46 5.45 -7.46 -14.90
CA ALA A 46 6.09 -6.84 -13.75
C ALA A 46 5.10 -6.65 -12.60
N LEU A 47 3.84 -6.28 -12.89
CA LEU A 47 2.80 -6.20 -11.85
C LEU A 47 2.52 -7.57 -11.21
N GLU A 48 2.51 -8.65 -12.01
CA GLU A 48 2.37 -10.02 -11.48
C GLU A 48 3.55 -10.40 -10.58
N ALA A 49 4.79 -10.05 -10.95
CA ALA A 49 5.96 -10.27 -10.12
C ALA A 49 5.89 -9.50 -8.79
N GLU A 50 5.42 -8.24 -8.81
CA GLU A 50 5.20 -7.46 -7.58
C GLU A 50 4.16 -8.11 -6.66
N ARG A 51 3.08 -8.66 -7.23
CA ARG A 51 2.06 -9.39 -6.45
C ARG A 51 2.64 -10.61 -5.75
N ASP A 52 3.46 -11.39 -6.44
CA ASP A 52 4.09 -12.58 -5.87
C ASP A 52 5.10 -12.21 -4.78
N LEU A 53 5.90 -11.18 -5.01
CA LEU A 53 6.85 -10.64 -4.01
C LEU A 53 6.11 -10.20 -2.74
N VAL A 54 5.04 -9.42 -2.88
CA VAL A 54 4.23 -8.92 -1.76
C VAL A 54 3.55 -10.07 -1.02
N ALA A 55 3.05 -11.08 -1.74
CA ALA A 55 2.49 -12.30 -1.13
C ALA A 55 3.54 -13.05 -0.30
N GLU A 56 4.74 -13.24 -0.84
CA GLU A 56 5.83 -13.95 -0.17
C GLU A 56 6.27 -13.21 1.10
N LEU A 57 6.49 -11.89 1.00
CA LEU A 57 6.86 -11.05 2.15
C LEU A 57 5.81 -11.11 3.26
N ALA A 58 4.53 -10.99 2.90
CA ALA A 58 3.43 -11.06 3.88
C ALA A 58 3.34 -12.45 4.55
N ARG A 59 3.47 -13.55 3.79
CA ARG A 59 3.46 -14.91 4.35
C ARG A 59 4.64 -15.16 5.29
N LYS A 60 5.81 -14.62 4.96
CA LYS A 60 7.02 -14.72 5.78
C LYS A 60 6.89 -13.94 7.09
N GLN A 61 6.29 -12.74 7.04
CA GLN A 61 6.11 -11.89 8.21
C GLN A 61 4.94 -12.33 9.11
N PHE A 62 3.89 -12.91 8.53
CA PHE A 62 2.68 -13.35 9.22
C PHE A 62 2.39 -14.84 8.99
N PRO A 63 3.25 -15.73 9.53
CA PRO A 63 3.02 -17.17 9.39
C PRO A 63 1.70 -17.58 10.06
N GLY A 64 0.90 -18.39 9.36
CA GLY A 64 -0.40 -18.87 9.86
C GLY A 64 -1.61 -18.03 9.45
N ARG A 65 -1.42 -16.93 8.72
CA ARG A 65 -2.50 -16.14 8.11
C ARG A 65 -2.83 -16.62 6.70
N THR A 66 -4.09 -16.55 6.31
CA THR A 66 -4.53 -16.91 4.95
C THR A 66 -4.35 -15.71 4.01
N VAL A 67 -3.11 -15.48 3.57
CA VAL A 67 -2.72 -14.31 2.77
C VAL A 67 -3.27 -14.37 1.34
N LYS A 68 -4.00 -13.33 0.95
CA LYS A 68 -4.38 -13.01 -0.43
C LYS A 68 -3.80 -11.66 -0.86
N VAL A 69 -3.73 -11.42 -2.16
CA VAL A 69 -3.22 -10.18 -2.74
C VAL A 69 -4.22 -9.61 -3.74
N LEU A 70 -4.55 -8.33 -3.56
CA LEU A 70 -5.36 -7.54 -4.48
C LEU A 70 -4.54 -6.38 -5.06
N THR A 71 -4.92 -5.93 -6.24
CA THR A 71 -4.42 -4.68 -6.82
C THR A 71 -5.52 -3.63 -6.68
N ALA A 72 -5.17 -2.47 -6.15
CA ALA A 72 -6.04 -1.32 -6.00
C ALA A 72 -5.45 -0.11 -6.73
N GLY A 73 -6.29 0.89 -7.01
CA GLY A 73 -5.85 2.15 -7.59
C GLY A 73 -5.01 3.00 -6.62
N PRO A 74 -4.50 4.15 -7.08
CA PRO A 74 -3.62 5.02 -6.29
C PRO A 74 -4.31 5.64 -5.06
N ASP A 75 -5.65 5.62 -5.01
CA ASP A 75 -6.41 6.09 -3.84
C ASP A 75 -6.24 5.18 -2.62
N ALA A 76 -5.74 3.95 -2.82
CA ALA A 76 -5.43 3.00 -1.75
C ALA A 76 -4.03 3.18 -1.15
N VAL A 77 -3.37 4.31 -1.37
CA VAL A 77 -2.09 4.63 -0.70
C VAL A 77 -2.36 4.90 0.80
N PRO A 78 -1.57 4.31 1.73
CA PRO A 78 -1.76 4.53 3.16
C PRO A 78 -1.63 6.01 3.55
N LYS A 79 -2.67 6.55 4.20
CA LYS A 79 -2.70 7.94 4.68
C LYS A 79 -2.32 8.02 6.16
N PRO A 80 -1.55 9.05 6.59
CA PRO A 80 -1.22 9.25 8.00
C PRO A 80 -2.48 9.36 8.88
N GLY A 81 -2.56 8.55 9.93
CA GLY A 81 -3.70 8.52 10.86
C GLY A 81 -4.92 7.74 10.37
N MET A 82 -4.82 7.07 9.22
CA MET A 82 -5.81 6.12 8.73
C MET A 82 -5.27 4.69 8.86
N ARG A 83 -6.14 3.74 9.15
CA ARG A 83 -5.91 2.30 9.02
C ARG A 83 -6.59 1.81 7.74
N GLN A 84 -5.92 0.93 7.02
CA GLN A 84 -6.51 0.28 5.86
C GLN A 84 -7.03 -1.12 6.21
N ARG A 85 -8.18 -1.48 5.64
CA ARG A 85 -8.75 -2.84 5.67
C ARG A 85 -9.21 -3.23 4.29
N VAL A 86 -9.36 -4.53 4.07
CA VAL A 86 -9.95 -5.07 2.85
C VAL A 86 -11.36 -5.56 3.17
N ASP A 87 -12.33 -5.06 2.41
CA ASP A 87 -13.65 -5.67 2.31
C ASP A 87 -13.50 -6.95 1.48
N VAL A 88 -13.39 -8.10 2.16
CA VAL A 88 -13.13 -9.39 1.51
C VAL A 88 -14.24 -9.78 0.54
N SER A 89 -15.48 -9.38 0.80
CA SER A 89 -16.64 -9.70 -0.04
C SER A 89 -16.67 -8.86 -1.33
N ALA A 90 -16.25 -7.60 -1.25
CA ALA A 90 -16.21 -6.69 -2.40
C ALA A 90 -14.80 -6.53 -3.01
N GLU A 91 -13.80 -7.25 -2.49
CA GLU A 91 -12.39 -7.23 -2.89
C GLU A 91 -11.81 -5.82 -3.08
N ARG A 92 -12.10 -4.93 -2.13
CA ARG A 92 -11.71 -3.51 -2.17
C ARG A 92 -11.05 -3.05 -0.87
N VAL A 93 -10.17 -2.07 -0.99
CA VAL A 93 -9.55 -1.41 0.17
C VAL A 93 -10.50 -0.37 0.74
N LEU A 94 -10.64 -0.37 2.05
CA LEU A 94 -11.37 0.60 2.86
C LEU A 94 -10.37 1.38 3.71
N GLU A 95 -10.63 2.67 3.88
CA GLU A 95 -9.92 3.52 4.82
C GLU A 95 -10.78 3.74 6.07
N GLU A 96 -10.22 3.44 7.23
CA GLU A 96 -10.81 3.67 8.54
C GLU A 96 -9.94 4.66 9.31
N ILE A 97 -10.52 5.48 10.18
CA ILE A 97 -9.73 6.33 11.08
C ILE A 97 -9.00 5.42 12.07
N ASP A 98 -7.67 5.55 12.20
CA ASP A 98 -6.92 4.78 13.20
C ASP A 98 -7.37 5.26 14.60
N PRO A 99 -8.02 4.40 15.40
CA PRO A 99 -8.53 4.80 16.72
C PRO A 99 -7.41 5.00 17.74
N ARG A 100 -6.12 4.81 17.38
CA ARG A 100 -5.01 5.08 18.29
C ARG A 100 -5.05 6.54 18.74
N PRO A 101 -5.16 6.79 20.06
CA PRO A 101 -5.18 8.16 20.56
C PRO A 101 -3.89 8.84 20.15
N ARG A 102 -3.99 9.99 19.46
CA ARG A 102 -2.87 10.92 19.34
C ARG A 102 -2.36 11.12 20.76
N ARG A 103 -1.15 10.64 21.06
CA ARG A 103 -0.49 10.91 22.34
C ARG A 103 -0.42 12.43 22.44
N ILE A 104 -1.34 13.04 23.18
CA ILE A 104 -1.24 14.43 23.57
C ILE A 104 -0.02 14.44 24.48
N ILE A 105 1.08 15.00 23.98
CA ILE A 105 2.24 15.28 24.82
C ILE A 105 1.78 16.47 25.66
N GLU A 106 1.18 16.20 26.82
CA GLU A 106 0.87 17.27 27.77
C GLU A 106 2.21 17.98 28.08
N PRO A 107 2.29 19.32 27.94
CA PRO A 107 3.49 20.01 28.36
C PRO A 107 3.65 19.75 29.85
N ALA A 108 4.75 19.07 30.21
CA ALA A 108 5.13 18.84 31.59
C ALA A 108 5.04 20.18 32.32
N GLY A 109 4.14 20.26 33.31
CA GLY A 109 3.79 21.49 33.99
C GLY A 109 5.05 22.22 34.45
N SER A 110 5.20 23.46 33.98
CA SER A 110 6.11 24.43 34.61
C SER A 110 5.46 24.86 35.92
N ARG A 111 5.93 24.29 37.03
CA ARG A 111 5.81 24.87 38.36
C ARG A 111 6.83 25.99 38.53
#